data_AF-V6SIT2-F1
#
_entry.id   AF-V6SIT2-F1
#
_cell.length_a   1.000
_cell.length_b   1.000
_cell.length_c   1.000
_cell.angle_alpha   90.00
_cell.angle_beta   90.00
_cell.angle_gamma   90.00
#
_symmetry.space_group_name_H-M   'P 1'
#
loop_
_entity.id
_entity.type
_entity.pdbx_description
1 polymer ?
#
loop_
_entity_poly.entity_id
_entity_poly.type
_entity_poly.pdbx_seq_one_letter_code
_entity_poly.pdbx_strand_id
1 'polypeptide(L)'
;MKFKIIVSLFLLASLSAYSQELKYKSGGRIFDSNDKKMSPTEVRELLAKQPGMLQFYNKGRSKKALGNTMLYGGMALLATDFLLAASKESEYPTMMSILGAASMILSIPVKAGYTKKIKTVVKDYNAELSNKDKDSGFNFESMSVVSNKNGVGLRLTF
;
A
#
# COMPACT_ATOMS: atom_id res chain seq x y z
N MET A 1 5.08 31.56 37.41
CA MET A 1 5.80 30.34 36.96
C MET A 1 4.90 29.17 36.59
N LYS A 2 3.86 28.85 37.38
CA LYS A 2 3.00 27.67 37.17
C LYS A 2 2.31 27.58 35.79
N PHE A 3 1.83 28.70 35.24
CA PHE A 3 1.19 28.74 33.91
C PHE A 3 2.15 28.38 32.76
N LYS A 4 3.40 28.85 32.81
CA LYS A 4 4.43 28.56 31.78
C LYS A 4 4.79 27.07 31.75
N ILE A 5 4.80 26.42 32.91
CA ILE A 5 5.08 24.98 33.04
C ILE A 5 3.93 24.15 32.44
N ILE A 6 2.68 24.53 32.71
CA ILE A 6 1.50 23.85 32.15
C ILE A 6 1.46 23.96 30.63
N VAL A 7 1.72 25.15 30.08
CA VAL A 7 1.79 25.37 28.63
C VAL A 7 2.93 24.57 28.00
N SER A 8 4.09 24.50 28.66
CA SER A 8 5.24 23.70 28.18
C SER A 8 4.93 22.20 28.18
N LEU A 9 4.20 21.70 29.18
CA LEU A 9 3.81 20.29 29.25
C LEU A 9 2.78 19.93 28.18
N PHE A 10 1.86 20.84 27.88
CA PHE A 10 0.87 20.68 26.81
C PHE A 10 1.51 20.65 25.41
N LEU A 11 2.54 21.46 25.18
CA LEU A 11 3.32 21.48 23.92
C LEU A 11 4.16 20.22 23.70
N LEU A 12 4.61 19.55 24.77
CA LEU A 12 5.34 18.29 24.67
C LEU A 12 4.42 17.11 24.30
N ALA A 13 3.14 17.17 24.69
CA ALA A 13 2.17 16.12 24.41
C ALA A 13 1.69 16.08 22.94
N SER A 14 1.87 17.15 22.17
CA SER A 14 1.47 17.22 20.75
C SER A 14 2.47 16.61 19.77
N LEU A 15 3.62 16.13 20.26
CA LEU A 15 4.66 15.49 19.44
C LEU A 15 4.42 14.00 19.15
N SER A 16 3.23 13.46 19.43
CA SER A 16 2.90 12.09 19.00
C SER A 16 2.90 12.01 17.47
N ALA A 17 3.98 11.46 16.93
CA ALA A 17 4.18 11.30 15.50
C ALA A 17 3.10 10.38 14.92
N TYR A 18 2.30 10.90 13.99
CA TYR A 18 1.30 10.11 13.26
C TYR A 18 2.01 9.17 12.28
N SER A 19 2.14 7.90 12.67
CA SER A 19 2.53 6.80 11.79
C SER A 19 1.32 6.38 10.95
N GLN A 20 1.31 6.67 9.63
CA GLN A 20 0.16 6.38 8.76
C GLN A 20 0.21 4.95 8.20
N GLU A 21 -0.71 4.10 8.62
CA GLU A 21 -0.89 2.75 8.05
C GLU A 21 -1.56 2.76 6.67
N LEU A 22 -1.17 1.79 5.83
CA LEU A 22 -1.76 1.59 4.51
C LEU A 22 -2.78 0.45 4.53
N LYS A 23 -3.89 0.63 3.81
CA LYS A 23 -4.93 -0.39 3.61
C LYS A 23 -4.96 -0.85 2.15
N TYR A 24 -4.81 -2.16 1.93
CA TYR A 24 -5.00 -2.76 0.62
C TYR A 24 -6.49 -3.00 0.35
N LYS A 25 -7.00 -2.58 -0.82
CA LYS A 25 -8.33 -2.96 -1.34
C LYS A 25 -8.23 -3.63 -2.71
N SER A 26 -9.33 -4.27 -3.12
CA SER A 26 -9.43 -5.06 -4.36
C SER A 26 -8.93 -4.30 -5.60
N GLY A 27 -8.32 -5.05 -6.52
CA GLY A 27 -7.79 -4.53 -7.77
C GLY A 27 -6.45 -3.79 -7.62
N GLY A 28 -5.69 -4.01 -6.54
CA GLY A 28 -4.41 -3.35 -6.33
C GLY A 28 -4.55 -1.85 -6.06
N ARG A 29 -5.58 -1.46 -5.29
CA ARG A 29 -5.80 -0.10 -4.80
C ARG A 29 -5.27 0.00 -3.38
N ILE A 30 -4.56 1.08 -3.08
CA ILE A 30 -4.03 1.37 -1.75
C ILE A 30 -4.78 2.59 -1.22
N PHE A 31 -5.09 2.55 0.05
CA PHE A 31 -5.77 3.60 0.80
C PHE A 31 -4.92 3.97 2.00
N ASP A 32 -5.00 5.22 2.43
CA ASP A 32 -4.38 5.67 3.68
C ASP A 32 -5.26 5.32 4.90
N SER A 33 -4.80 5.70 6.09
CA SER A 33 -5.53 5.52 7.35
C SER A 33 -6.93 6.16 7.34
N ASN A 34 -7.11 7.24 6.57
CA ASN A 34 -8.35 8.01 6.44
C ASN A 34 -9.28 7.46 5.34
N ASP A 35 -8.98 6.27 4.79
CA ASP A 35 -9.74 5.67 3.69
C ASP A 35 -9.78 6.53 2.41
N LYS A 36 -8.81 7.44 2.24
CA LYS A 36 -8.56 8.13 0.97
C LYS A 36 -7.73 7.24 0.07
N LYS A 37 -8.18 7.09 -1.18
CA LYS A 37 -7.46 6.32 -2.20
C LYS A 37 -6.17 7.04 -2.58
N MET A 38 -5.05 6.36 -2.45
CA MET A 38 -3.75 6.88 -2.89
C MET A 38 -3.54 6.63 -4.38
N SER A 39 -3.04 7.65 -5.06
CA SER A 39 -2.54 7.59 -6.42
C SER A 39 -1.22 6.81 -6.49
N PRO A 40 -0.87 6.26 -7.65
CA PRO A 40 0.42 5.59 -7.81
C PRO A 40 1.63 6.50 -7.58
N THR A 41 1.48 7.82 -7.76
CA THR A 41 2.55 8.78 -7.53
C THR A 41 2.75 8.99 -6.02
N GLU A 42 1.67 9.26 -5.28
CA GLU A 42 1.71 9.38 -3.82
C GLU A 42 2.31 8.12 -3.16
N VAL A 43 1.95 6.92 -3.62
CA VAL A 43 2.55 5.68 -3.09
C VAL A 43 4.05 5.57 -3.42
N ARG A 44 4.51 6.04 -4.57
CA ARG A 44 5.95 6.00 -4.91
C ARG A 44 6.74 7.01 -4.10
N GLU A 45 6.19 8.20 -3.87
CA GLU A 45 6.79 9.21 -3.01
C GLU A 45 6.91 8.69 -1.58
N LEU A 46 5.87 8.04 -1.07
CA LEU A 46 5.89 7.40 0.25
C LEU A 46 7.00 6.33 0.36
N LEU A 47 7.13 5.49 -0.66
CA LEU A 47 8.11 4.40 -0.71
C LEU A 47 9.51 4.86 -1.19
N ALA A 48 9.73 6.15 -1.46
CA ALA A 48 10.98 6.64 -2.03
C ALA A 48 12.20 6.34 -1.15
N LYS A 49 12.00 6.29 0.17
CA LYS A 49 13.03 5.98 1.18
C LYS A 49 13.30 4.47 1.32
N GLN A 50 12.50 3.61 0.69
CA GLN A 50 12.56 2.14 0.79
C GLN A 50 12.70 1.53 -0.62
N PRO A 51 13.92 1.55 -1.21
CA PRO A 51 14.13 1.16 -2.60
C PRO A 51 13.68 -0.26 -2.93
N GLY A 52 13.79 -1.20 -1.97
CA GLY A 52 13.29 -2.57 -2.10
C GLY A 52 11.77 -2.63 -2.29
N MET A 53 11.01 -1.96 -1.42
CA MET A 53 9.55 -1.89 -1.53
C MET A 53 9.10 -1.13 -2.77
N LEU A 54 9.76 -0.03 -3.12
CA LEU A 54 9.48 0.74 -4.32
C LEU A 54 9.65 -0.11 -5.58
N GLN A 55 10.74 -0.89 -5.69
CA GLN A 55 10.96 -1.79 -6.81
C GLN A 55 9.87 -2.86 -6.90
N PHE A 56 9.47 -3.44 -5.77
CA PHE A 56 8.44 -4.48 -5.72
C PHE A 56 7.06 -3.91 -6.09
N TYR A 57 6.75 -2.69 -5.64
CA TYR A 57 5.56 -1.94 -6.02
C TYR A 57 5.52 -1.68 -7.53
N ASN A 58 6.61 -1.17 -8.10
CA ASN A 58 6.71 -0.90 -9.54
C ASN A 58 6.55 -2.18 -10.37
N LYS A 59 7.18 -3.28 -9.96
CA LYS A 59 6.97 -4.61 -10.58
C LYS A 59 5.51 -5.04 -10.51
N GLY A 60 4.83 -4.80 -9.39
CA GLY A 60 3.38 -5.02 -9.25
C GLY A 60 2.58 -4.17 -10.23
N ARG A 61 2.88 -2.86 -10.33
CA ARG A 61 2.19 -1.93 -11.24
C ARG A 61 2.37 -2.31 -12.71
N SER A 62 3.57 -2.69 -13.13
CA SER A 62 3.82 -3.15 -14.51
C SER A 62 3.06 -4.44 -14.82
N LYS A 63 3.03 -5.41 -13.90
CA LYS A 63 2.22 -6.63 -14.05
C LYS A 63 0.71 -6.32 -14.11
N LYS A 64 0.24 -5.33 -13.36
CA LYS A 64 -1.15 -4.87 -13.44
C LYS A 64 -1.49 -4.29 -14.80
N ALA A 65 -0.61 -3.46 -15.34
CA ALA A 65 -0.78 -2.90 -16.69
C ALA A 65 -0.83 -4.04 -17.71
N LEU A 66 0.17 -4.94 -17.71
CA LEU A 66 0.23 -6.08 -18.62
C LEU A 66 -1.01 -6.98 -18.53
N GLY A 67 -1.42 -7.36 -17.32
CA GLY A 67 -2.60 -8.21 -17.13
C GLY A 67 -3.91 -7.52 -17.54
N ASN A 68 -4.02 -6.21 -17.37
CA ASN A 68 -5.18 -5.46 -17.87
C ASN A 68 -5.17 -5.37 -19.40
N THR A 69 -4.01 -5.10 -20.01
CA THR A 69 -3.87 -5.08 -21.47
C THR A 69 -4.19 -6.44 -22.09
N MET A 70 -3.74 -7.55 -21.50
CA MET A 70 -4.08 -8.90 -21.97
C MET A 70 -5.58 -9.21 -21.88
N LEU A 71 -6.22 -8.81 -20.78
CA LEU A 71 -7.64 -9.04 -20.57
C LEU A 71 -8.49 -8.18 -21.52
N TYR A 72 -8.28 -6.87 -21.51
CA TYR A 72 -9.06 -5.93 -22.34
C TYR A 72 -8.71 -6.06 -23.82
N GLY A 73 -7.44 -6.30 -24.14
CA GLY A 73 -7.00 -6.60 -25.50
C GLY A 73 -7.59 -7.91 -26.02
N GLY A 74 -7.66 -8.95 -25.19
CA GLY A 74 -8.29 -10.21 -25.59
C GLY A 74 -9.79 -10.08 -25.84
N MET A 75 -10.49 -9.33 -24.98
CA MET A 75 -11.90 -8.99 -25.20
C MET A 75 -12.09 -8.15 -26.47
N ALA A 76 -11.20 -7.20 -26.74
CA ALA A 76 -11.26 -6.39 -27.94
C ALA A 76 -11.08 -7.25 -29.21
N LEU A 77 -10.12 -8.18 -29.21
CA LEU A 77 -9.91 -9.11 -30.34
C LEU A 77 -11.14 -9.98 -30.61
N LEU A 78 -11.74 -10.54 -29.56
CA LEU A 78 -12.97 -11.34 -29.68
C LEU A 78 -14.12 -10.50 -30.25
N ALA A 79 -14.33 -9.30 -29.73
CA ALA A 79 -15.38 -8.40 -30.20
C ALA A 79 -15.16 -7.99 -31.66
N THR A 80 -13.92 -7.69 -32.07
CA THR A 80 -13.61 -7.35 -33.46
C THR A 80 -13.81 -8.51 -34.41
N ASP A 81 -13.40 -9.72 -34.01
CA ASP A 81 -13.56 -10.92 -34.85
C ASP A 81 -15.04 -11.26 -35.04
N PHE A 82 -15.83 -11.16 -33.97
CA PHE A 82 -17.28 -11.32 -34.03
C PHE A 82 -17.95 -10.30 -34.96
N LEU A 83 -17.58 -9.01 -34.86
CA LEU A 83 -18.14 -7.96 -35.71
C LEU A 83 -17.76 -8.15 -37.18
N LEU A 84 -16.53 -8.60 -37.47
CA LEU A 84 -16.08 -8.89 -38.82
C LEU A 84 -16.83 -10.07 -39.43
N ALA A 85 -16.99 -11.16 -38.68
CA ALA A 85 -17.77 -12.32 -39.10
C ALA A 85 -19.23 -11.97 -39.38
N ALA A 86 -19.85 -11.17 -38.50
CA ALA A 86 -21.22 -10.71 -38.69
C ALA A 86 -21.39 -9.77 -39.90
N SER A 87 -20.37 -8.98 -40.24
CA SER A 87 -20.45 -7.99 -41.33
C SER A 87 -20.07 -8.54 -42.70
N LYS A 88 -19.21 -9.56 -42.74
CA LYS A 88 -18.61 -10.06 -44.00
C LYS A 88 -18.96 -11.52 -44.31
N GLU A 89 -19.84 -12.15 -43.54
CA GLU A 89 -20.10 -13.60 -43.60
C GLU A 89 -18.80 -14.41 -43.56
N SER A 90 -17.79 -13.93 -42.83
CA SER A 90 -16.50 -14.62 -42.72
C SER A 90 -16.56 -15.74 -41.69
N GLU A 91 -15.70 -16.73 -41.87
CA GLU A 91 -15.58 -17.88 -40.96
C GLU A 91 -15.27 -17.41 -39.52
N TYR A 92 -15.94 -18.02 -38.54
CA TYR A 92 -15.78 -17.72 -37.11
C TYR A 92 -15.78 -19.04 -36.31
N PRO A 93 -14.88 -19.22 -35.32
CA PRO A 93 -13.85 -18.29 -34.83
C PRO A 93 -12.59 -18.25 -35.71
N THR A 94 -11.97 -17.06 -35.86
CA THR A 94 -10.66 -16.96 -36.51
C THR A 94 -9.50 -17.04 -35.51
N MET A 95 -8.27 -16.95 -36.02
CA MET A 95 -7.07 -16.84 -35.18
C MET A 95 -7.13 -15.65 -34.20
N MET A 96 -7.85 -14.57 -34.52
CA MET A 96 -8.04 -13.44 -33.59
C MET A 96 -8.82 -13.85 -32.34
N SER A 97 -9.90 -14.63 -32.51
CA SER A 97 -10.67 -15.15 -31.37
C SER A 97 -9.86 -16.11 -30.51
N ILE A 98 -9.06 -16.98 -31.13
CA ILE A 98 -8.19 -17.92 -30.40
C ILE A 98 -7.15 -17.15 -29.58
N LEU A 99 -6.48 -16.16 -30.18
CA LEU A 99 -5.50 -15.32 -29.49
C LEU A 99 -6.16 -14.48 -28.38
N GLY A 100 -7.36 -13.96 -28.63
CA GLY A 100 -8.11 -13.18 -27.64
C GLY A 100 -8.51 -14.02 -26.44
N ALA A 101 -9.04 -15.22 -26.65
CA ALA A 101 -9.36 -16.15 -25.58
C ALA A 101 -8.10 -16.58 -24.79
N ALA A 102 -7.01 -16.92 -25.49
CA ALA A 102 -5.76 -17.29 -24.86
C ALA A 102 -5.18 -16.14 -24.01
N SER A 103 -5.20 -14.90 -24.49
CA SER A 103 -4.71 -13.75 -23.73
C SER A 103 -5.54 -13.48 -22.49
N MET A 104 -6.87 -13.67 -22.55
CA MET A 104 -7.73 -13.55 -21.38
C MET A 104 -7.40 -14.60 -20.31
N ILE A 105 -7.18 -15.86 -20.71
CA ILE A 105 -6.79 -16.93 -19.78
C ILE A 105 -5.43 -16.61 -19.13
N LEU A 106 -4.43 -16.23 -19.93
CA LEU A 106 -3.10 -15.84 -19.44
C LEU A 106 -3.13 -14.59 -18.54
N SER A 107 -4.15 -13.74 -18.68
CA SER A 107 -4.30 -12.57 -17.81
C SER A 107 -4.55 -12.95 -16.35
N ILE A 108 -5.22 -14.08 -16.06
CA ILE A 108 -5.60 -14.50 -14.70
C ILE A 108 -4.37 -14.67 -13.78
N PRO A 109 -3.38 -15.51 -14.11
CA PRO A 109 -2.20 -15.66 -13.26
C PRO A 109 -1.37 -14.37 -13.16
N VAL A 110 -1.33 -13.55 -14.21
CA VAL A 110 -0.67 -12.24 -14.19
C VAL A 110 -1.37 -11.30 -13.20
N LYS A 111 -2.71 -11.30 -13.19
CA LYS A 111 -3.52 -10.48 -12.29
C LYS A 111 -3.37 -10.90 -10.82
N ALA A 112 -3.43 -12.20 -10.55
CA ALA A 112 -3.15 -12.75 -9.22
C ALA A 112 -1.74 -12.34 -8.74
N GLY A 113 -0.76 -12.41 -9.63
CA GLY A 113 0.63 -12.02 -9.36
C GLY A 113 0.79 -10.56 -8.94
N TYR A 114 0.16 -9.59 -9.62
CA TYR A 114 0.28 -8.19 -9.19
C TYR A 114 -0.41 -7.94 -7.85
N THR A 115 -1.57 -8.56 -7.61
CA THR A 115 -2.32 -8.37 -6.36
C THR A 115 -1.50 -8.84 -5.17
N LYS A 116 -0.84 -10.00 -5.30
CA LYS A 116 0.10 -10.50 -4.29
C LYS A 116 1.22 -9.50 -4.02
N LYS A 117 1.86 -8.97 -5.06
CA LYS A 117 2.95 -7.99 -4.92
C LYS A 117 2.52 -6.70 -4.20
N ILE A 118 1.40 -6.12 -4.60
CA ILE A 118 0.91 -4.87 -3.98
C ILE A 118 0.48 -5.12 -2.53
N LYS A 119 -0.14 -6.25 -2.23
CA LYS A 119 -0.49 -6.64 -0.85
C LYS A 119 0.76 -6.83 0.02
N THR A 120 1.80 -7.46 -0.51
CA THR A 120 3.09 -7.62 0.19
C THR A 120 3.71 -6.26 0.52
N VAL A 121 3.75 -5.32 -0.44
CA VAL A 121 4.27 -3.97 -0.18
C VAL A 121 3.53 -3.27 0.96
N VAL A 122 2.18 -3.35 0.97
CA VAL A 122 1.38 -2.76 2.06
C VAL A 122 1.69 -3.43 3.40
N LYS A 123 1.82 -4.76 3.42
CA LYS A 123 2.17 -5.52 4.62
C LYS A 123 3.56 -5.11 5.15
N ASP A 124 4.56 -5.09 4.28
CA ASP A 124 5.95 -4.81 4.65
C ASP A 124 6.09 -3.36 5.14
N TYR A 125 5.41 -2.41 4.48
CA TYR A 125 5.36 -1.03 4.92
C TYR A 125 4.74 -0.89 6.32
N ASN A 126 3.57 -1.50 6.57
CA ASN A 126 2.94 -1.44 7.89
C ASN A 126 3.77 -2.17 8.97
N ALA A 127 4.46 -3.25 8.62
CA ALA A 127 5.37 -3.95 9.53
C ALA A 127 6.58 -3.08 9.91
N GLU A 128 7.15 -2.35 8.95
CA GLU A 128 8.23 -1.39 9.24
C GLU A 128 7.76 -0.25 10.14
N LEU A 129 6.53 0.25 9.96
CA LEU A 129 5.96 1.26 10.87
C LEU A 129 5.84 0.72 12.29
N SER A 130 5.25 -0.48 12.46
CA SER A 130 5.10 -1.10 13.78
C SER A 130 6.45 -1.41 14.46
N ASN A 131 7.48 -1.79 13.69
CA ASN A 131 8.82 -2.04 14.23
C ASN A 131 9.54 -0.74 14.58
N LYS A 132 9.37 0.33 13.79
CA LYS A 132 9.89 1.65 14.15
C LYS A 132 9.26 2.17 15.43
N ASP A 133 7.97 1.95 15.65
CA ASP A 133 7.32 2.34 16.90
C ASP A 133 7.92 1.61 18.13
N LYS A 134 8.44 0.40 17.95
CA LYS A 134 9.11 -0.38 19.01
C LYS A 134 10.56 0.03 19.26
N ASP A 135 11.29 0.41 18.21
CA ASP A 135 12.72 0.78 18.31
C ASP A 135 12.96 2.29 18.53
N SER A 136 12.00 3.15 18.17
CA SER A 136 12.12 4.62 18.28
C SER A 136 11.26 5.24 19.40
N GLY A 137 10.45 4.45 20.09
CA GLY A 137 9.84 4.85 21.34
C GLY A 137 10.88 4.76 22.47
N PHE A 138 10.97 5.78 23.32
CA PHE A 138 11.61 5.63 24.63
C PHE A 138 10.98 4.41 25.32
N ASN A 139 11.71 3.30 25.46
CA ASN A 139 11.25 2.13 26.20
C ASN A 139 11.21 2.50 27.69
N PHE A 140 10.10 3.10 28.11
CA PHE A 140 9.82 3.40 29.50
C PHE A 140 9.41 2.09 30.19
N GLU A 141 10.37 1.37 30.76
CA GLU A 141 10.06 0.19 31.58
C GLU A 141 9.20 0.56 32.80
N SER A 142 9.49 1.70 33.42
CA SER A 142 8.65 2.23 34.49
C SER A 142 8.86 3.73 34.72
N MET A 143 7.76 4.44 34.98
CA MET A 143 7.77 5.78 35.57
C MET A 143 7.21 5.66 36.99
N SER A 144 8.05 5.89 38.00
CA SER A 144 7.63 5.88 39.40
C SER A 144 7.79 7.27 40.02
N VAL A 145 6.78 7.69 40.77
CA VAL A 145 6.87 8.90 41.59
C VAL A 145 7.61 8.53 42.87
N VAL A 146 8.73 9.17 43.14
CA VAL A 146 9.57 8.89 44.31
C VAL A 146 9.55 10.13 45.20
N SER A 147 9.23 9.97 46.48
CA SER A 147 9.30 11.07 47.45
C SER A 147 10.34 10.79 48.52
N ASN A 148 10.96 11.85 49.03
CA ASN A 148 11.80 11.83 50.22
C ASN A 148 11.48 13.05 51.11
N LYS A 149 12.16 13.17 52.26
CA LYS A 149 11.95 14.28 53.21
C LYS A 149 12.14 15.68 52.60
N ASN A 150 12.85 15.78 51.47
CA ASN A 150 13.22 17.05 50.83
C ASN A 150 12.45 17.31 49.52
N GLY A 151 11.53 16.43 49.09
CA GLY A 151 10.69 16.68 47.92
C GLY A 151 10.16 15.44 47.21
N VAL A 152 9.50 15.68 46.08
CA VAL A 152 8.94 14.65 45.20
C VAL A 152 9.62 14.75 43.83
N GLY A 153 10.08 13.62 43.29
CA GLY A 153 10.71 13.51 41.99
C GLY A 153 10.10 12.38 41.15
N LEU A 154 10.41 12.37 39.86
CA LEU A 154 10.04 11.30 38.94
C LEU A 154 11.28 10.46 38.65
N ARG A 155 11.18 9.15 38.86
CA ARG A 155 12.20 8.18 38.45
C ARG A 155 11.74 7.53 37.16
N LEU A 156 12.59 7.66 36.15
CA LEU A 156 12.43 7.09 34.83
C LEU A 156 13.44 5.95 34.71
N THR A 157 12.97 4.74 34.46
CA THR A 157 13.81 3.57 34.19
C THR A 157 13.68 3.25 32.70
N PHE A 158 14.83 3.15 32.03
CA PHE A 158 14.96 2.86 30.59
C PHE A 158 15.63 1.49 30.41
#